data_AF-A0A1I8HDQ2-F1
#
_entry.id   AF-A0A1I8HDQ2-F1
#
_cell.length_a   1.000
_cell.length_b   1.000
_cell.length_c   1.000
_cell.angle_alpha   90.00
_cell.angle_beta   90.00
_cell.angle_gamma   90.00
#
_symmetry.space_group_name_H-M   'P 1'
#
loop_
_entity.id
_entity.type
_entity.pdbx_description
1 polymer ?
#
loop_
_entity_poly.entity_id
_entity_poly.type
_entity_poly.pdbx_seq_one_letter_code
_entity_poly.pdbx_strand_id
1 'polypeptide(L)'
;LRRDLTSGKLVCSPECAALLISLALQSDLGDCQLPLAAQLDELQAKQKRAKPPCDCFRACQRLKLACVPGQTAALETRAAELHASHRGLSAGCAELSFLLAARQLDHYGCIMFPVVESNKQSAQLGVNCSGLSVFRSGSRQQLYGWANIAEISFRRRQFSVHICDANNSVVEFQLASSRLCKLAWRECAQQHAFFRLPHNRHHGQQQSLFSLGVTQESASLSPHSSIAAVVAARLNAALGIVAQQASAMVSQRRRRVVQEQQQQQQQQQQKKHRQHQHQPLRRAFQRSPW
;
A
#
# COMPACT_ATOMS: atom_id res chain seq x y z
N LEU A 1 -2.97 -9.56 8.10
CA LEU A 1 -3.51 -8.36 7.41
C LEU A 1 -4.26 -7.40 8.33
N ARG A 2 -5.43 -7.73 8.88
CA ARG A 2 -6.12 -6.83 9.84
C ARG A 2 -5.24 -6.47 11.05
N ARG A 3 -4.48 -7.45 11.57
CA ARG A 3 -3.45 -7.21 12.60
C ARG A 3 -2.34 -6.29 12.13
N ASP A 4 -1.92 -6.40 10.87
CA ASP A 4 -0.81 -5.60 10.33
C ASP A 4 -1.26 -4.16 10.04
N LEU A 5 -2.53 -3.96 9.70
CA LEU A 5 -3.19 -2.66 9.57
C LEU A 5 -3.27 -1.96 10.93
N THR A 6 -3.70 -2.66 11.98
CA THR A 6 -3.76 -2.12 13.36
C THR A 6 -2.38 -1.94 13.98
N SER A 7 -1.41 -2.80 13.70
CA SER A 7 -0.04 -2.64 14.21
C SER A 7 0.79 -1.60 13.45
N GLY A 8 0.24 -0.96 12.39
CA GLY A 8 0.97 0.00 11.56
C GLY A 8 2.06 -0.60 10.66
N LYS A 9 2.12 -1.93 10.53
CA LYS A 9 3.06 -2.61 9.62
C LYS A 9 2.63 -2.44 8.17
N LEU A 10 1.32 -2.43 7.93
CA LEU A 10 0.74 -2.18 6.62
C LEU A 10 0.48 -0.68 6.45
N VAL A 11 1.48 0.03 5.94
CA VAL A 11 1.38 1.48 5.70
C VAL A 11 0.43 1.73 4.52
N CYS A 12 -0.57 2.56 4.75
CA CYS A 12 -1.57 2.94 3.76
C CYS A 12 -2.02 4.39 3.95
N SER A 13 -2.65 4.97 2.94
CA SER A 13 -3.29 6.29 3.03
C SER A 13 -4.55 6.20 3.92
N PRO A 14 -5.00 7.32 4.51
CA PRO A 14 -6.22 7.34 5.33
C PRO A 14 -7.47 6.89 4.56
N GLU A 15 -7.54 7.19 3.25
CA GLU A 15 -8.65 6.75 2.40
C GLU A 15 -8.63 5.22 2.20
N CYS A 16 -7.46 4.64 1.94
CA CYS A 16 -7.32 3.18 1.83
C CYS A 16 -7.61 2.49 3.16
N ALA A 17 -7.17 3.08 4.28
CA ALA A 17 -7.49 2.57 5.61
C ALA A 17 -9.00 2.57 5.86
N ALA A 18 -9.70 3.66 5.53
CA ALA A 18 -11.16 3.75 5.65
C ALA A 18 -11.88 2.68 4.82
N LEU A 19 -11.44 2.46 3.57
CA LEU A 19 -11.98 1.40 2.73
C LEU A 19 -11.77 0.01 3.34
N LEU A 20 -10.55 -0.31 3.77
CA LEU A 20 -10.24 -1.61 4.39
C LEU A 20 -11.04 -1.83 5.69
N ILE A 21 -11.23 -0.78 6.50
CA ILE A 21 -12.07 -0.84 7.69
C ILE A 21 -13.53 -1.10 7.30
N SER A 22 -14.07 -0.38 6.32
CA SER A 22 -15.45 -0.55 5.87
C SER A 22 -15.76 -1.97 5.37
N LEU A 23 -14.80 -2.59 4.64
CA LEU A 23 -14.95 -3.96 4.15
C LEU A 23 -14.85 -4.98 5.28
N ALA A 24 -13.98 -4.74 6.28
CA ALA A 24 -13.90 -5.57 7.47
C ALA A 24 -15.17 -5.48 8.33
N LEU A 25 -15.79 -4.30 8.42
CA LEU A 25 -17.09 -4.12 9.07
C LEU A 25 -18.18 -4.88 8.34
N GLN A 26 -18.25 -4.76 7.00
CA GLN A 26 -19.25 -5.46 6.20
C GLN A 26 -19.12 -6.97 6.29
N SER A 27 -17.90 -7.53 6.34
CA SER A 27 -17.71 -8.97 6.49
C SER A 27 -18.13 -9.49 7.88
N ASP A 28 -17.92 -8.68 8.92
CA ASP A 28 -18.13 -9.13 10.30
C ASP A 28 -19.55 -8.86 10.81
N LEU A 29 -20.17 -7.77 10.35
CA LEU A 29 -21.46 -7.28 10.83
C LEU A 29 -22.57 -7.42 9.78
N GLY A 30 -22.21 -7.66 8.52
CA GLY A 30 -23.13 -7.60 7.39
C GLY A 30 -23.58 -6.17 7.09
N ASP A 31 -24.74 -6.07 6.46
CA ASP A 31 -25.31 -4.79 6.03
C ASP A 31 -25.53 -3.83 7.21
N CYS A 32 -25.10 -2.60 7.01
CA CYS A 32 -25.47 -1.47 7.85
C CYS A 32 -27.02 -1.38 7.92
N GLN A 33 -27.59 -1.67 9.10
CA GLN A 33 -29.04 -1.66 9.34
C GLN A 33 -29.64 -0.25 9.45
N LEU A 34 -28.85 0.81 9.26
CA LEU A 34 -29.35 2.17 9.38
C LEU A 34 -30.02 2.64 8.08
N PRO A 35 -31.30 3.08 8.12
CA PRO A 35 -31.97 3.64 6.95
C PRO A 35 -31.35 5.01 6.65
N LEU A 36 -30.72 5.13 5.47
CA LEU A 36 -30.05 6.35 4.98
C LEU A 36 -30.95 7.60 4.99
N ALA A 37 -32.27 7.45 4.97
CA ALA A 37 -33.24 8.55 5.00
C ALA A 37 -33.56 9.08 6.42
N ALA A 38 -33.44 8.26 7.47
CA ALA A 38 -33.83 8.67 8.83
C ALA A 38 -32.70 9.41 9.58
N GLN A 39 -31.46 9.32 9.10
CA GLN A 39 -30.30 9.94 9.75
C GLN A 39 -29.98 11.34 9.24
N LEU A 40 -30.37 11.69 8.01
CA LEU A 40 -30.11 13.04 7.47
C LEU A 40 -30.94 14.12 8.18
N ASP A 41 -32.18 13.82 8.59
CA ASP A 41 -33.04 14.73 9.36
C ASP A 41 -32.59 14.89 10.83
N GLU A 42 -32.06 13.83 11.48
CA GLU A 42 -31.57 13.94 12.86
C GLU A 42 -30.17 14.58 12.96
N LEU A 43 -29.31 14.43 11.94
CA LEU A 43 -27.93 14.93 11.96
C LEU A 43 -27.85 16.46 11.82
N GLN A 44 -28.81 17.10 11.16
CA GLN A 44 -28.92 18.56 11.16
C GLN A 44 -29.43 19.11 12.50
N ALA A 45 -30.19 18.31 13.27
CA ALA A 45 -30.74 18.71 14.57
C ALA A 45 -29.79 18.47 15.77
N LYS A 46 -28.82 17.55 15.69
CA LYS A 46 -28.02 17.06 16.84
C LYS A 46 -26.55 17.51 16.90
N GLN A 47 -26.12 18.52 16.15
CA GLN A 47 -24.76 19.12 16.28
C GLN A 47 -24.39 19.67 17.68
N LYS A 48 -25.28 19.59 18.69
CA LYS A 48 -25.05 20.13 20.06
C LYS A 48 -24.96 19.13 21.21
N ARG A 49 -24.97 17.80 21.02
CA ARG A 49 -24.70 16.86 22.15
C ARG A 49 -23.83 15.67 21.73
N ALA A 50 -22.63 15.61 22.30
CA ALA A 50 -21.67 14.53 22.17
C ALA A 50 -22.26 13.17 22.61
N LYS A 51 -22.57 12.32 21.62
CA LYS A 51 -22.78 10.88 21.75
C LYS A 51 -22.07 10.24 20.54
N PRO A 52 -21.35 9.11 20.69
CA PRO A 52 -20.60 8.55 19.57
C PRO A 52 -21.51 8.26 18.36
N PRO A 53 -21.06 8.50 17.11
CA PRO A 53 -21.97 8.89 16.02
C PRO A 53 -22.79 7.77 15.40
N CYS A 54 -22.55 6.48 15.71
CA CYS A 54 -23.28 5.37 15.11
C CYS A 54 -22.99 4.03 15.80
N ASP A 55 -23.81 3.01 15.52
CA ASP A 55 -23.51 1.62 15.90
C ASP A 55 -22.25 1.08 15.21
N CYS A 56 -21.89 1.61 14.04
CA CYS A 56 -20.60 1.35 13.40
C CYS A 56 -19.41 1.73 14.27
N PHE A 57 -19.49 2.82 15.05
CA PHE A 57 -18.44 3.24 15.97
C PHE A 57 -18.27 2.24 17.11
N ARG A 58 -19.39 1.77 17.69
CA ARG A 58 -19.36 0.70 18.71
C ARG A 58 -18.83 -0.61 18.16
N ALA A 59 -19.14 -0.92 16.90
CA ALA A 59 -18.66 -2.13 16.26
C ALA A 59 -17.16 -2.06 15.90
N CYS A 60 -16.66 -0.90 15.44
CA CYS A 60 -15.23 -0.63 15.29
C CYS A 60 -14.45 -0.83 16.60
N GLN A 61 -15.01 -0.38 17.73
CA GLN A 61 -14.44 -0.59 19.06
C GLN A 61 -14.46 -2.07 19.47
N ARG A 62 -15.56 -2.79 19.20
CA ARG A 62 -15.67 -4.23 19.50
C ARG A 62 -14.74 -5.10 18.65
N LEU A 63 -14.51 -4.73 17.39
CA LEU A 63 -13.66 -5.48 16.45
C LEU A 63 -12.17 -5.16 16.59
N LYS A 64 -11.77 -4.34 17.57
CA LYS A 64 -10.38 -3.85 17.76
C LYS A 64 -9.79 -3.20 16.51
N LEU A 65 -10.63 -2.79 15.57
CA LEU A 65 -10.24 -1.99 14.40
C LEU A 65 -9.91 -0.54 14.80
N ALA A 66 -10.37 -0.12 15.99
CA ALA A 66 -10.08 1.16 16.63
C ALA A 66 -8.63 1.36 17.11
N CYS A 67 -7.66 0.71 16.46
CA CYS A 67 -6.24 0.85 16.77
C CYS A 67 -5.41 1.02 15.50
N VAL A 68 -5.98 1.54 14.41
CA VAL A 68 -5.15 1.93 13.26
C VAL A 68 -4.34 3.18 13.65
N PRO A 69 -3.01 3.21 13.44
CA PRO A 69 -2.21 4.38 13.77
C PRO A 69 -2.71 5.63 13.05
N GLY A 70 -2.93 6.73 13.79
CA GLY A 70 -3.45 7.98 13.22
C GLY A 70 -4.97 7.99 13.01
N GLN A 71 -5.72 7.18 13.76
CA GLN A 71 -7.19 7.22 13.76
C GLN A 71 -7.71 8.62 14.12
N THR A 72 -8.56 9.14 13.25
CA THR A 72 -9.22 10.44 13.40
C THR A 72 -10.72 10.27 13.22
N ALA A 73 -11.52 11.16 13.81
CA ALA A 73 -12.97 11.16 13.60
C ALA A 73 -13.35 11.22 12.10
N ALA A 74 -12.55 11.91 11.28
CA ALA A 74 -12.76 11.97 9.83
C ALA A 74 -12.61 10.60 9.16
N LEU A 75 -11.61 9.80 9.55
CA LEU A 75 -11.41 8.44 9.04
C LEU A 75 -12.54 7.50 9.45
N GLU A 76 -13.06 7.66 10.66
CA GLU A 76 -14.20 6.88 11.15
C GLU A 76 -15.49 7.20 10.39
N THR A 77 -15.81 8.49 10.23
CA THR A 77 -16.96 8.93 9.43
C THR A 77 -16.85 8.41 8.01
N ARG A 78 -15.66 8.50 7.40
CA ARG A 78 -15.43 8.00 6.05
C ARG A 78 -15.63 6.49 5.94
N ALA A 79 -15.15 5.71 6.91
CA ALA A 79 -15.34 4.27 6.95
C ALA A 79 -16.82 3.88 7.12
N ALA A 80 -17.58 4.63 7.91
CA ALA A 80 -19.01 4.44 8.09
C ALA A 80 -19.81 4.71 6.80
N GLU A 81 -19.50 5.80 6.09
CA GLU A 81 -20.09 6.11 4.78
C GLU A 81 -19.84 4.99 3.77
N LEU A 82 -18.61 4.49 3.71
CA LEU A 82 -18.25 3.38 2.83
C LEU A 82 -18.91 2.07 3.25
N HIS A 83 -19.09 1.81 4.55
CA HIS A 83 -19.81 0.62 5.00
C HIS A 83 -21.28 0.67 4.56
N ALA A 84 -21.92 1.84 4.68
CA ALA A 84 -23.29 2.03 4.20
C ALA A 84 -23.44 1.80 2.68
N SER A 85 -22.40 2.09 1.88
CA SER A 85 -22.44 1.85 0.43
C SER A 85 -22.24 0.40 0.01
N HIS A 86 -21.74 -0.47 0.91
CA HIS A 86 -21.54 -1.91 0.63
C HIS A 86 -22.80 -2.76 0.85
N ARG A 87 -23.99 -2.15 0.95
CA ARG A 87 -25.25 -2.87 1.18
C ARG A 87 -25.48 -3.97 0.13
N GLY A 88 -25.82 -5.17 0.60
CA GLY A 88 -26.03 -6.35 -0.24
C GLY A 88 -24.74 -7.08 -0.62
N LEU A 89 -23.56 -6.60 -0.18
CA LEU A 89 -22.30 -7.32 -0.32
C LEU A 89 -22.23 -8.44 0.72
N SER A 90 -22.17 -9.70 0.25
CA SER A 90 -22.04 -10.85 1.14
C SER A 90 -20.70 -10.82 1.90
N ALA A 91 -20.66 -11.44 3.08
CA ALA A 91 -19.47 -11.46 3.92
C ALA A 91 -18.23 -12.01 3.19
N GLY A 92 -18.39 -13.09 2.41
CA GLY A 92 -17.30 -13.67 1.61
C GLY A 92 -16.82 -12.75 0.48
N CYS A 93 -17.74 -12.01 -0.17
CA CYS A 93 -17.35 -11.01 -1.16
C CYS A 93 -16.67 -9.79 -0.51
N ALA A 94 -17.10 -9.38 0.69
CA ALA A 94 -16.47 -8.30 1.44
C ALA A 94 -15.04 -8.68 1.88
N GLU A 95 -14.84 -9.90 2.38
CA GLU A 95 -13.51 -10.40 2.74
C GLU A 95 -12.60 -10.53 1.51
N LEU A 96 -13.11 -11.04 0.39
CA LEU A 96 -12.34 -11.10 -0.86
C LEU A 96 -11.95 -9.69 -1.34
N SER A 97 -12.88 -8.74 -1.35
CA SER A 97 -12.60 -7.34 -1.68
C SER A 97 -11.56 -6.74 -0.74
N PHE A 98 -11.61 -7.05 0.56
CA PHE A 98 -10.61 -6.62 1.52
C PHE A 98 -9.21 -7.14 1.14
N LEU A 99 -9.10 -8.44 0.81
CA LEU A 99 -7.82 -9.05 0.41
C LEU A 99 -7.29 -8.44 -0.91
N LEU A 100 -8.16 -8.21 -1.89
CA LEU A 100 -7.80 -7.61 -3.18
C LEU A 100 -7.37 -6.15 -3.02
N ALA A 101 -8.04 -5.38 -2.17
CA ALA A 101 -7.64 -4.01 -1.83
C ALA A 101 -6.30 -3.99 -1.09
N ALA A 102 -6.12 -4.88 -0.09
CA ALA A 102 -4.89 -4.97 0.67
C ALA A 102 -3.69 -5.36 -0.21
N ARG A 103 -3.87 -6.30 -1.15
CA ARG A 103 -2.82 -6.77 -2.09
C ARG A 103 -2.24 -5.64 -2.93
N GLN A 104 -3.01 -4.59 -3.22
CA GLN A 104 -2.56 -3.46 -4.05
C GLN A 104 -1.64 -2.50 -3.29
N LEU A 105 -1.54 -2.61 -1.96
CA LEU A 105 -0.68 -1.76 -1.17
C LEU A 105 0.79 -2.14 -1.36
N ASP A 106 1.66 -1.15 -1.54
CA ASP A 106 3.11 -1.37 -1.72
C ASP A 106 3.77 -2.11 -0.54
N HIS A 107 3.21 -1.97 0.67
CA HIS A 107 3.70 -2.57 1.90
C HIS A 107 3.09 -3.96 2.18
N TYR A 108 2.22 -4.45 1.30
CA TYR A 108 1.57 -5.74 1.46
C TYR A 108 2.57 -6.89 1.43
N GLY A 109 2.59 -7.69 2.50
CA GLY A 109 3.50 -8.83 2.62
C GLY A 109 4.99 -8.45 2.62
N CYS A 110 5.30 -7.16 2.87
CA CYS A 110 6.67 -6.67 2.89
C CYS A 110 7.30 -6.83 4.27
N ILE A 111 8.45 -7.49 4.33
CA ILE A 111 9.34 -7.44 5.50
C ILE A 111 10.28 -6.24 5.30
N MET A 112 10.23 -5.27 6.21
CA MET A 112 10.98 -4.02 6.08
C MET A 112 12.27 -4.03 6.90
N PHE A 113 13.37 -3.61 6.28
CA PHE A 113 14.68 -3.42 6.90
C PHE A 113 15.14 -1.97 6.73
N PRO A 114 15.49 -1.25 7.80
CA PRO A 114 16.08 0.08 7.68
C PRO A 114 17.50 -0.03 7.13
N VAL A 115 17.79 0.74 6.07
CA VAL A 115 19.09 0.72 5.37
C VAL A 115 19.57 2.13 5.07
N VAL A 116 20.87 2.27 4.82
CA VAL A 116 21.49 3.49 4.30
C VAL A 116 22.10 3.16 2.95
N GLU A 117 21.81 3.96 1.93
CA GLU A 117 22.38 3.79 0.60
C GLU A 117 23.81 4.33 0.51
N SER A 118 24.52 4.00 -0.57
CA SER A 118 25.89 4.47 -0.83
C SER A 118 26.01 6.01 -0.84
N ASN A 119 24.94 6.73 -1.20
CA ASN A 119 24.83 8.19 -1.15
C ASN A 119 24.55 8.76 0.26
N LYS A 120 24.63 7.93 1.31
CA LYS A 120 24.32 8.25 2.72
C LYS A 120 22.87 8.68 2.99
N GLN A 121 21.94 8.37 2.09
CA GLN A 121 20.52 8.61 2.30
C GLN A 121 19.89 7.44 3.04
N SER A 122 19.01 7.75 4.01
CA SER A 122 18.23 6.73 4.72
C SER A 122 17.11 6.21 3.82
N ALA A 123 16.99 4.90 3.74
CA ALA A 123 15.95 4.20 2.99
C ALA A 123 15.41 3.01 3.79
N GLN A 124 14.37 2.35 3.27
CA GLN A 124 13.91 1.06 3.78
C GLN A 124 13.92 0.05 2.63
N LEU A 125 14.53 -1.11 2.88
CA LEU A 125 14.52 -2.25 1.98
C LEU A 125 13.35 -3.16 2.36
N GLY A 126 12.39 -3.32 1.46
CA GLY A 126 11.25 -4.22 1.62
C GLY A 126 11.44 -5.50 0.83
N VAL A 127 11.22 -6.64 1.46
CA VAL A 127 11.27 -7.97 0.84
C VAL A 127 9.85 -8.50 0.71
N ASN A 128 9.41 -8.80 -0.52
CA ASN A 128 8.05 -9.30 -0.76
C ASN A 128 7.99 -10.34 -1.90
N CYS A 129 6.79 -10.83 -2.19
CA CYS A 129 6.58 -11.83 -3.24
C CYS A 129 6.95 -11.36 -4.65
N SER A 130 6.96 -10.05 -4.90
CA SER A 130 7.34 -9.49 -6.20
C SER A 130 8.86 -9.33 -6.34
N GLY A 131 9.59 -9.19 -5.23
CA GLY A 131 11.03 -8.93 -5.27
C GLY A 131 11.54 -8.12 -4.07
N LEU A 132 12.65 -7.41 -4.31
CA LEU A 132 13.20 -6.41 -3.38
C LEU A 132 12.73 -5.03 -3.79
N SER A 133 12.10 -4.31 -2.87
CA SER A 133 11.59 -2.95 -3.06
C SER A 133 12.39 -1.96 -2.23
N VAL A 134 12.73 -0.80 -2.80
CA VAL A 134 13.38 0.29 -2.05
C VAL A 134 12.37 1.40 -1.80
N PHE A 135 12.17 1.73 -0.54
CA PHE A 135 11.26 2.77 -0.07
C PHE A 135 12.04 3.99 0.39
N ARG A 136 11.65 5.17 -0.11
CA ARG A 136 12.16 6.48 0.33
C ARG A 136 10.96 7.37 0.65
N SER A 137 11.02 8.08 1.78
CA SER A 137 9.93 8.97 2.23
C SER A 137 8.55 8.28 2.23
N GLY A 138 8.49 7.03 2.71
CA GLY A 138 7.24 6.24 2.77
C GLY A 138 6.68 5.76 1.43
N SER A 139 7.42 5.93 0.34
CA SER A 139 6.98 5.62 -1.02
C SER A 139 7.93 4.63 -1.68
N ARG A 140 7.39 3.60 -2.35
CA ARG A 140 8.20 2.66 -3.15
C ARG A 140 8.75 3.38 -4.38
N GLN A 141 10.06 3.41 -4.52
CA GLN A 141 10.76 4.05 -5.64
C GLN A 141 11.28 3.04 -6.66
N GLN A 142 11.80 1.91 -6.19
CA GLN A 142 12.40 0.88 -7.02
C GLN A 142 11.87 -0.51 -6.62
N LEU A 143 11.79 -1.40 -7.60
CA LEU A 143 11.44 -2.81 -7.44
C LEU A 143 12.39 -3.65 -8.31
N TYR A 144 13.16 -4.53 -7.67
CA TYR A 144 14.00 -5.53 -8.30
C TYR A 144 13.27 -6.87 -8.23
N GLY A 145 12.69 -7.28 -9.35
CA GLY A 145 11.97 -8.55 -9.44
C GLY A 145 12.91 -9.74 -9.22
N TRP A 146 12.40 -10.83 -8.63
CA TRP A 146 13.22 -12.02 -8.34
C TRP A 146 13.91 -12.61 -9.59
N ALA A 147 13.28 -12.48 -10.77
CA ALA A 147 13.87 -12.92 -12.04
C ALA A 147 15.13 -12.14 -12.42
N ASN A 148 15.23 -10.87 -12.02
CA ASN A 148 16.32 -9.96 -12.35
C ASN A 148 17.42 -9.97 -11.28
N ILE A 149 17.28 -10.73 -10.19
CA ILE A 149 18.28 -10.81 -9.13
C ILE A 149 19.15 -12.04 -9.36
N ALA A 150 20.42 -11.81 -9.66
CA ALA A 150 21.43 -12.83 -9.90
C ALA A 150 21.89 -13.47 -8.59
N GLU A 151 22.31 -12.62 -7.65
CA GLU A 151 22.93 -13.01 -6.40
C GLU A 151 22.63 -11.97 -5.32
N ILE A 152 22.44 -12.45 -4.10
CA ILE A 152 22.28 -11.62 -2.91
C ILE A 152 23.37 -12.02 -1.92
N SER A 153 24.22 -11.07 -1.57
CA SER A 153 25.37 -11.30 -0.69
C SER A 153 25.41 -10.26 0.43
N PHE A 154 26.15 -10.56 1.50
CA PHE A 154 26.37 -9.60 2.58
C PHE A 154 27.76 -9.75 3.18
N ARG A 155 28.34 -8.63 3.60
CA ARG A 155 29.64 -8.59 4.28
C ARG A 155 29.59 -7.62 5.45
N ARG A 156 29.72 -8.12 6.68
CA ARG A 156 29.56 -7.33 7.91
C ARG A 156 28.21 -6.59 7.89
N ARG A 157 28.22 -5.26 7.72
CA ARG A 157 27.04 -4.39 7.67
C ARG A 157 26.63 -4.02 6.25
N GLN A 158 27.41 -4.39 5.24
CA GLN A 158 27.09 -4.16 3.84
C GLN A 158 26.25 -5.31 3.29
N PHE A 159 25.24 -4.96 2.52
CA PHE A 159 24.30 -5.84 1.85
C PHE A 159 24.30 -5.49 0.37
N SER A 160 24.63 -6.45 -0.49
CA SER A 160 24.84 -6.22 -1.92
C SER A 160 23.91 -7.11 -2.73
N VAL A 161 23.28 -6.53 -3.74
CA VAL A 161 22.35 -7.20 -4.64
C VAL A 161 22.89 -7.06 -6.06
N HIS A 162 23.23 -8.19 -6.67
CA HIS A 162 23.65 -8.27 -8.06
C HIS A 162 22.42 -8.45 -8.95
N ILE A 163 22.25 -7.54 -9.91
CA ILE A 163 21.10 -7.48 -10.79
C ILE A 163 21.52 -7.95 -12.18
N CYS A 164 20.78 -8.90 -12.74
CA CYS A 164 20.84 -9.27 -14.14
C CYS A 164 20.17 -8.18 -15.00
N ASP A 165 20.87 -7.09 -15.25
CA ASP A 165 20.51 -6.10 -16.26
C ASP A 165 21.60 -6.01 -17.34
N ALA A 166 21.44 -5.11 -18.33
CA ALA A 166 22.38 -4.97 -19.43
C ALA A 166 23.83 -4.70 -18.98
N ASN A 167 24.03 -4.15 -17.78
CA ASN A 167 25.33 -3.75 -17.24
C ASN A 167 25.76 -4.62 -16.05
N ASN A 168 25.00 -5.66 -15.69
CA ASN A 168 25.16 -6.43 -14.47
C ASN A 168 25.33 -5.55 -13.22
N SER A 169 24.43 -4.59 -13.04
CA SER A 169 24.54 -3.59 -11.97
C SER A 169 24.53 -4.21 -10.56
N VAL A 170 25.25 -3.56 -9.64
CA VAL A 170 25.29 -3.95 -8.22
C VAL A 170 24.75 -2.81 -7.39
N VAL A 171 23.76 -3.12 -6.55
CA VAL A 171 23.18 -2.16 -5.61
C VAL A 171 23.60 -2.52 -4.20
N GLU A 172 24.16 -1.54 -3.49
CA GLU A 172 24.71 -1.74 -2.16
C GLU A 172 23.97 -0.90 -1.11
N PHE A 173 23.73 -1.55 0.02
CA PHE A 173 23.05 -0.99 1.18
C PHE A 173 23.86 -1.26 2.44
N GLN A 174 23.76 -0.37 3.41
CA GLN A 174 24.38 -0.52 4.72
C GLN A 174 23.30 -0.61 5.80
N LEU A 175 23.36 -1.65 6.63
CA LEU A 175 22.48 -1.84 7.77
C LEU A 175 23.14 -1.39 9.07
N ALA A 176 22.33 -1.11 10.09
CA ALA A 176 22.81 -0.66 11.40
C ALA A 176 23.72 -1.70 12.09
N SER A 177 23.52 -3.00 11.84
CA SER A 177 24.24 -4.10 12.48
C SER A 177 24.46 -5.26 11.53
N SER A 178 25.54 -6.01 11.74
CA SER A 178 25.81 -7.23 10.97
C SER A 178 24.77 -8.32 11.23
N ARG A 179 24.19 -8.37 12.42
CA ARG A 179 23.08 -9.27 12.75
C ARG A 179 21.84 -8.94 11.93
N LEU A 180 21.50 -7.65 11.80
CA LEU A 180 20.37 -7.21 10.97
C LEU A 180 20.64 -7.50 9.48
N CYS A 181 21.88 -7.29 9.03
CA CYS A 181 22.30 -7.61 7.67
C CYS A 181 22.12 -9.10 7.35
N LYS A 182 22.58 -9.99 8.24
CA LYS A 182 22.41 -11.44 8.11
C LYS A 182 20.93 -11.85 8.11
N LEU A 183 20.09 -11.19 8.93
CA LEU A 183 18.65 -11.43 8.93
C LEU A 183 18.03 -11.02 7.59
N ALA A 184 18.30 -9.80 7.11
CA ALA A 184 17.81 -9.33 5.81
C ALA A 184 18.21 -10.29 4.68
N TRP A 185 19.48 -10.67 4.63
CA TRP A 185 19.98 -11.66 3.67
C TRP A 185 19.25 -12.99 3.74
N ARG A 186 19.04 -13.54 4.94
CA ARG A 186 18.35 -14.83 5.09
C ARG A 186 16.91 -14.75 4.59
N GLU A 187 16.16 -13.70 4.95
CA GLU A 187 14.78 -13.53 4.48
C GLU A 187 14.74 -13.36 2.95
N CYS A 188 15.68 -12.59 2.37
CA CYS A 188 15.79 -12.42 0.93
C CYS A 188 16.13 -13.74 0.22
N ALA A 189 17.08 -14.51 0.74
CA ALA A 189 17.48 -15.80 0.17
C ALA A 189 16.34 -16.82 0.22
N GLN A 190 15.58 -16.86 1.32
CA GLN A 190 14.41 -17.73 1.44
C GLN A 190 13.32 -17.38 0.43
N GLN A 191 12.99 -16.09 0.27
CA GLN A 191 11.99 -15.66 -0.70
C GLN A 191 12.48 -15.83 -2.15
N HIS A 192 13.73 -15.46 -2.45
CA HIS A 192 14.32 -15.66 -3.77
C HIS A 192 14.29 -17.14 -4.16
N ALA A 193 14.72 -18.03 -3.26
CA ALA A 193 14.62 -19.48 -3.47
C ALA A 193 13.16 -19.91 -3.68
N PHE A 194 12.24 -19.52 -2.80
CA PHE A 194 10.83 -19.90 -2.91
C PHE A 194 10.18 -19.49 -4.24
N PHE A 195 10.42 -18.27 -4.72
CA PHE A 195 9.80 -17.74 -5.94
C PHE A 195 10.58 -18.08 -7.22
N ARG A 196 11.84 -18.53 -7.11
CA ARG A 196 12.66 -19.03 -8.24
C ARG A 196 12.67 -20.54 -8.34
N LEU A 197 12.26 -21.27 -7.30
CA LEU A 197 12.02 -22.70 -7.40
C LEU A 197 11.11 -22.89 -8.61
N PRO A 198 11.52 -23.68 -9.62
CA PRO A 198 10.61 -24.04 -10.68
C PRO A 198 9.42 -24.72 -9.99
N HIS A 199 8.28 -24.04 -9.93
CA HIS A 199 7.00 -24.74 -9.80
C HIS A 199 7.08 -25.78 -10.89
N ASN A 200 7.20 -27.03 -10.46
CA ASN A 200 7.51 -28.15 -11.31
C ASN A 200 6.66 -27.99 -12.56
N ARG A 201 7.32 -27.76 -13.71
CA ARG A 201 6.67 -27.71 -15.02
C ARG A 201 6.21 -29.13 -15.34
N HIS A 202 5.34 -29.69 -14.52
CA HIS A 202 4.45 -30.77 -14.90
C HIS A 202 3.30 -30.14 -15.68
N HIS A 203 3.61 -29.78 -16.92
CA HIS A 203 2.67 -30.15 -17.97
C HIS A 203 2.54 -31.67 -17.90
N GLY A 204 1.40 -32.18 -17.41
CA GLY A 204 0.99 -33.56 -17.69
C GLY A 204 0.93 -34.59 -16.55
N GLN A 205 0.77 -34.22 -15.27
CA GLN A 205 0.16 -35.18 -14.31
C GLN A 205 -0.35 -34.46 -13.06
N GLN A 206 -1.68 -34.44 -12.92
CA GLN A 206 -2.36 -34.06 -11.70
C GLN A 206 -1.95 -35.01 -10.57
N GLN A 207 -1.17 -34.54 -9.60
CA GLN A 207 -1.13 -35.15 -8.28
C GLN A 207 -1.84 -34.22 -7.29
N SER A 208 -3.10 -34.58 -7.07
CA SER A 208 -3.99 -34.10 -6.02
C SER A 208 -3.40 -34.39 -4.65
N LEU A 209 -3.03 -33.35 -3.91
CA LEU A 209 -2.75 -33.44 -2.47
C LEU A 209 -3.50 -32.39 -1.63
N PHE A 210 -4.47 -31.70 -2.22
CA PHE A 210 -5.39 -30.83 -1.45
C PHE A 210 -6.83 -31.08 -1.89
N SER A 211 -7.33 -32.28 -1.62
CA SER A 211 -8.75 -32.53 -1.45
C SER A 211 -9.03 -32.60 0.06
N LEU A 212 -9.11 -31.44 0.71
CA LEU A 212 -9.79 -31.31 2.00
C LEU A 212 -11.13 -30.68 1.71
N GLY A 213 -12.17 -31.47 1.96
CA GLY A 213 -13.51 -31.29 1.44
C GLY A 213 -14.19 -30.00 1.88
N VAL A 214 -14.77 -29.33 0.89
CA VAL A 214 -15.96 -28.51 1.08
C VAL A 214 -17.10 -29.35 0.54
N THR A 215 -17.82 -30.06 1.41
CA THR A 215 -19.12 -30.63 1.04
C THR A 215 -20.07 -29.46 0.80
N GLN A 216 -20.35 -29.24 -0.48
CA GLN A 216 -21.29 -28.26 -0.97
C GLN A 216 -22.71 -28.72 -0.62
N GLU A 217 -23.38 -28.03 0.31
CA GLU A 217 -24.85 -28.03 0.34
C GLU A 217 -25.32 -27.21 -0.87
N SER A 218 -25.64 -27.93 -1.94
CA SER A 218 -26.24 -27.41 -3.15
C SER A 218 -27.74 -27.22 -2.94
N ALA A 219 -28.17 -25.97 -2.73
CA ALA A 219 -29.53 -25.57 -3.07
C ALA A 219 -29.54 -25.01 -4.49
N SER A 220 -29.96 -25.88 -5.42
CA SER A 220 -30.50 -25.65 -6.76
C SER A 220 -30.29 -24.27 -7.41
N LEU A 221 -29.47 -24.20 -8.46
CA LEU A 221 -29.70 -23.33 -9.63
C LEU A 221 -29.00 -23.94 -10.87
N SER A 222 -29.69 -23.84 -12.00
CA SER A 222 -29.51 -24.58 -13.26
C SER A 222 -28.32 -24.09 -14.13
N PRO A 223 -27.93 -24.86 -15.16
CA PRO A 223 -26.63 -24.74 -15.81
C PRO A 223 -26.68 -23.78 -17.02
N HIS A 224 -26.39 -22.50 -16.80
CA HIS A 224 -25.79 -21.64 -17.82
C HIS A 224 -25.13 -20.44 -17.16
N SER A 225 -23.93 -20.11 -17.62
CA SER A 225 -22.96 -19.15 -17.04
C SER A 225 -22.18 -19.72 -15.85
N SER A 226 -20.93 -20.10 -16.14
CA SER A 226 -19.97 -20.54 -15.13
C SER A 226 -19.91 -19.52 -13.99
N ILE A 227 -20.01 -20.00 -12.76
CA ILE A 227 -19.85 -19.19 -11.52
C ILE A 227 -18.58 -18.32 -11.60
N ALA A 228 -17.55 -18.76 -12.32
CA ALA A 228 -16.34 -17.98 -12.59
C ALA A 228 -16.60 -16.68 -13.37
N ALA A 229 -17.56 -16.65 -14.29
CA ALA A 229 -17.92 -15.46 -15.06
C ALA A 229 -18.69 -14.43 -14.22
N VAL A 230 -19.59 -14.90 -13.35
CA VAL A 230 -20.32 -14.02 -12.40
C VAL A 230 -19.37 -13.46 -11.35
N VAL A 231 -18.46 -14.29 -10.83
CA VAL A 231 -17.40 -13.88 -9.91
C VAL A 231 -16.44 -12.91 -10.60
N ALA A 232 -16.01 -13.16 -11.84
CA ALA A 232 -15.15 -12.27 -12.62
C ALA A 232 -15.83 -10.93 -12.98
N ALA A 233 -17.12 -10.94 -13.32
CA ALA A 233 -17.88 -9.71 -13.60
C ALA A 233 -18.06 -8.85 -12.34
N ARG A 234 -18.33 -9.48 -11.19
CA ARG A 234 -18.40 -8.80 -9.89
C ARG A 234 -17.03 -8.34 -9.40
N LEU A 235 -15.97 -9.12 -9.66
CA LEU A 235 -14.57 -8.71 -9.45
C LEU A 235 -14.22 -7.51 -10.32
N ASN A 236 -14.60 -7.50 -11.60
CA ASN A 236 -14.33 -6.40 -12.52
C ASN A 236 -15.16 -5.14 -12.18
N ALA A 237 -16.36 -5.28 -11.62
CA ALA A 237 -17.14 -4.17 -11.11
C ALA A 237 -16.53 -3.59 -9.81
N ALA A 238 -16.13 -4.45 -8.86
CA ALA A 238 -15.47 -4.05 -7.62
C ALA A 238 -14.07 -3.46 -7.88
N LEU A 239 -13.29 -4.10 -8.77
CA LEU A 239 -12.02 -3.58 -9.28
C LEU A 239 -12.22 -2.34 -10.13
N GLY A 240 -13.33 -2.17 -10.83
CA GLY A 240 -13.62 -0.96 -11.63
C GLY A 240 -13.79 0.28 -10.75
N ILE A 241 -14.50 0.15 -9.63
CA ILE A 241 -14.68 1.23 -8.64
C ILE A 241 -13.34 1.53 -7.94
N VAL A 242 -12.59 0.50 -7.53
CA VAL A 242 -11.26 0.66 -6.91
C VAL A 242 -10.20 1.16 -7.90
N ALA A 243 -10.24 0.74 -9.16
CA ALA A 243 -9.30 1.15 -10.21
C ALA A 243 -9.55 2.58 -10.70
N GLN A 244 -10.80 3.05 -10.72
CA GLN A 244 -11.09 4.46 -11.00
C GLN A 244 -10.57 5.37 -9.88
N GLN A 245 -10.73 4.96 -8.61
CA GLN A 245 -10.21 5.71 -7.46
C GLN A 245 -8.67 5.62 -7.36
N ALA A 246 -8.08 4.45 -7.63
CA ALA A 246 -6.62 4.25 -7.64
C ALA A 246 -5.92 4.94 -8.83
N SER A 247 -6.51 4.92 -10.03
CA SER A 247 -5.98 5.63 -11.21
C SER A 247 -6.10 7.15 -11.07
N ALA A 248 -7.18 7.65 -10.46
CA ALA A 248 -7.30 9.06 -10.07
C ALA A 248 -6.22 9.44 -9.05
N MET A 249 -5.94 8.60 -8.06
CA MET A 249 -4.87 8.82 -7.06
C MET A 249 -3.46 8.79 -7.67
N VAL A 250 -3.13 7.82 -8.53
CA VAL A 250 -1.83 7.75 -9.22
C VAL A 250 -1.64 8.95 -10.15
N SER A 251 -2.70 9.39 -10.83
CA SER A 251 -2.69 10.59 -11.68
C SER A 251 -2.52 11.87 -10.86
N GLN A 252 -3.17 11.99 -9.71
CA GLN A 252 -2.99 13.12 -8.79
C GLN A 252 -1.58 13.15 -8.20
N ARG A 253 -1.02 11.99 -7.83
CA ARG A 253 0.35 11.88 -7.31
C ARG A 253 1.39 12.27 -8.36
N ARG A 254 1.23 11.84 -9.62
CA ARG A 254 2.07 12.28 -10.75
C ARG A 254 1.97 13.79 -10.98
N ARG A 255 0.77 14.38 -10.91
CA ARG A 255 0.57 15.84 -11.06
C ARG A 255 1.25 16.65 -9.94
N ARG A 256 1.18 16.20 -8.68
CA ARG A 256 1.85 16.87 -7.56
C ARG A 256 3.37 16.85 -7.69
N VAL A 257 3.96 15.71 -8.06
CA VAL A 257 5.42 15.61 -8.29
C VAL A 257 5.87 16.53 -9.42
N VAL A 258 5.10 16.63 -10.50
CA VAL A 258 5.41 17.54 -11.63
C VAL A 258 5.27 19.02 -11.21
N GLN A 259 4.24 19.38 -10.42
CA GLN A 259 4.08 20.74 -9.90
C GLN A 259 5.19 21.13 -8.91
N GLU A 260 5.60 20.21 -8.03
CA GLU A 260 6.71 20.41 -7.10
C GLU A 260 8.04 20.61 -7.86
N GLN A 261 8.28 19.84 -8.92
CA GLN A 261 9.46 20.04 -9.79
C GLN A 261 9.44 21.39 -10.53
N GLN A 262 8.29 21.82 -11.04
CA GLN A 262 8.14 23.13 -11.69
C GLN A 262 8.36 24.29 -10.70
N GLN A 263 7.82 24.19 -9.48
CA GLN A 263 8.05 25.20 -8.44
C GLN A 263 9.53 25.26 -8.02
N GLN A 264 10.21 24.12 -7.89
CA GLN A 264 11.64 24.10 -7.59
C GLN A 264 12.48 24.73 -8.71
N GLN A 265 12.14 24.49 -9.98
CA GLN A 265 12.81 25.12 -11.12
C GLN A 265 12.59 26.65 -11.14
N GLN A 266 11.35 27.11 -10.88
CA GLN A 266 11.05 28.54 -10.81
C GLN A 266 11.79 29.23 -9.65
N GLN A 267 11.86 28.59 -8.48
CA GLN A 267 12.63 29.11 -7.34
C GLN A 267 14.13 29.18 -7.63
N GLN A 268 14.69 28.18 -8.33
CA GLN A 268 16.10 28.22 -8.76
C GLN A 268 16.36 29.33 -9.78
N GLN A 269 15.46 29.55 -10.74
CA GLN A 269 15.55 30.66 -11.70
C GLN A 269 15.46 32.03 -11.01
N GLN A 270 14.54 32.20 -10.06
CA GLN A 270 14.42 33.44 -9.27
C GLN A 270 15.67 33.69 -8.40
N LYS A 271 16.25 32.64 -7.80
CA LYS A 271 17.51 32.76 -7.04
C LYS A 271 18.67 33.18 -7.94
N LYS A 272 18.79 32.60 -9.15
CA LYS A 272 19.79 33.00 -10.15
C LYS A 272 19.59 34.45 -10.60
N HIS A 273 18.35 34.86 -10.85
CA HIS A 273 18.03 36.23 -11.24
C HIS A 273 18.37 37.25 -10.14
N ARG A 274 18.05 36.94 -8.88
CA ARG A 274 18.44 37.76 -7.71
C ARG A 274 19.96 37.83 -7.53
N GLN A 275 20.69 36.73 -7.77
CA GLN A 275 22.16 36.74 -7.71
C GLN A 275 22.79 37.60 -8.82
N HIS A 276 22.23 37.59 -10.03
CA HIS A 276 22.71 38.47 -11.11
C HIS A 276 22.36 39.96 -10.87
N GLN A 277 21.21 40.28 -10.28
CA GLN A 277 20.87 41.66 -9.93
C GLN A 277 21.74 42.25 -8.80
N HIS A 278 22.21 41.43 -7.85
CA HIS A 278 23.11 41.88 -6.78
C HIS A 278 24.62 41.85 -7.15
N GLN A 279 24.98 41.30 -8.31
CA GLN A 279 26.36 41.24 -8.80
C GLN A 279 26.99 42.61 -9.16
N PRO A 280 26.27 43.59 -9.76
CA PRO A 280 26.86 44.90 -10.05
C PRO A 280 27.13 45.76 -8.80
N LEU A 281 26.40 45.56 -7.69
CA LEU A 281 26.62 46.31 -6.44
C LEU A 281 27.84 45.83 -5.64
N ARG A 282 28.23 44.55 -5.77
CA ARG A 282 29.45 44.02 -5.12
C ARG A 282 30.74 44.42 -5.82
N ARG A 283 30.70 44.71 -7.13
CA ARG A 283 31.87 45.19 -7.88
C ARG A 283 32.14 46.69 -7.71
N ALA A 284 31.12 47.47 -7.33
CA ALA A 284 31.28 48.91 -7.06
C ALA A 284 31.97 49.20 -5.72
N PHE A 285 31.86 48.31 -4.72
CA PHE A 285 32.48 48.49 -3.40
C PHE A 285 33.96 48.04 -3.31
N GLN A 286 34.53 47.47 -4.37
CA GLN A 286 35.95 47.04 -4.41
C GLN A 286 36.84 47.94 -5.28
N ARG A 287 36.34 49.09 -5.73
CA ARG A 287 37.15 50.10 -6.44
C ARG A 287 36.88 51.49 -5.87
N SER A 288 37.54 51.81 -4.76
CA SER A 288 37.78 53.17 -4.32
C SER A 288 39.11 53.21 -3.59
N PRO A 289 40.19 53.69 -4.22
CA PRO A 289 41.44 54.00 -3.55
C PRO A 289 41.45 55.47 -3.14
N TRP A 290 41.54 55.72 -1.84
CA TRP A 290 42.16 56.91 -1.24
C TRP A 290 42.88 56.46 0.02
#